data_AF-A0A930W1Z2-F1
#
_entry.id   AF-A0A930W1Z2-F1
#
_cell.length_a   1.000
_cell.length_b   1.000
_cell.length_c   1.000
_cell.angle_alpha   90.00
_cell.angle_beta   90.00
_cell.angle_gamma   90.00
#
_symmetry.space_group_name_H-M   'P 1'
#
loop_
_entity.id
_entity.type
_entity.pdbx_description
1 polymer ?
#
loop_
_entity_poly.entity_id
_entity_poly.type
_entity_poly.pdbx_seq_one_letter_code
_entity_poly.pdbx_strand_id
1 'polypeptide(L)'
;MVEVKNMRNDMQCVLFFLSCMLAFCVLFARGEAAQIQDTDFSYRAISLGDTEQSLKQAWGEEDTEGSQMVHGIHLRTFTYGDIVVSTTVAGKKVVDISLTGDAYRLRQDVRY
;
A
#
# COMPACT_ATOMS: atom_id res chain seq x y z
N MET A 1 7.60 -49.83 35.98
CA MET A 1 7.59 -49.98 34.51
C MET A 1 6.46 -49.22 33.81
N VAL A 2 5.30 -49.02 34.46
CA VAL A 2 4.15 -48.24 33.93
C VAL A 2 4.45 -46.73 33.88
N GLU A 3 5.07 -46.18 34.92
CA GLU A 3 5.37 -44.76 35.05
C GLU A 3 6.34 -44.22 33.98
N VAL A 4 7.41 -44.99 33.68
CA VAL A 4 8.36 -44.69 32.59
C VAL A 4 7.67 -44.72 31.21
N LYS A 5 6.64 -45.56 31.05
CA LYS A 5 5.88 -45.66 29.81
C LYS A 5 4.94 -44.46 29.63
N ASN A 6 4.33 -43.96 30.70
CA ASN A 6 3.53 -42.73 30.71
C ASN A 6 4.37 -41.49 30.42
N MET A 7 5.52 -41.32 31.10
CA MET A 7 6.42 -40.18 30.84
C MET A 7 6.92 -40.14 29.39
N ARG A 8 7.18 -41.31 28.80
CA ARG A 8 7.55 -41.42 27.38
C ARG A 8 6.40 -41.03 26.45
N ASN A 9 5.16 -41.35 26.81
CA ASN A 9 3.96 -41.00 26.05
C ASN A 9 3.68 -39.49 26.13
N ASP A 10 3.81 -38.90 27.31
CA ASP A 10 3.64 -37.46 27.53
C ASP A 10 4.70 -36.65 26.78
N MET A 11 5.96 -37.10 26.81
CA MET A 11 7.05 -36.50 26.05
C MET A 11 6.81 -36.58 24.53
N GLN A 12 6.25 -37.68 24.04
CA GLN A 12 5.87 -37.83 22.62
C GLN A 12 4.72 -36.90 22.24
N CYS A 13 3.71 -36.73 23.09
CA CYS A 13 2.64 -35.77 22.88
C CYS A 13 3.17 -34.33 22.82
N VAL A 14 4.03 -33.93 23.76
CA VAL A 14 4.63 -32.59 23.78
C VAL A 14 5.47 -32.32 22.53
N LEU A 15 6.29 -33.28 22.09
CA LEU A 15 7.08 -33.16 20.87
C LEU A 15 6.21 -33.05 19.61
N PHE A 16 5.07 -33.75 19.57
CA PHE A 16 4.10 -33.65 18.48
C PHE A 16 3.43 -32.27 18.45
N PHE A 17 2.97 -31.74 19.59
CA PHE A 17 2.39 -30.40 19.62
C PHE A 17 3.40 -29.31 19.25
N LEU A 18 4.66 -29.45 19.71
CA LEU A 18 5.72 -28.52 19.37
C LEU A 18 6.03 -28.56 17.87
N SER A 19 6.06 -29.74 17.25
CA SER A 19 6.30 -29.87 15.80
C SER A 19 5.13 -29.31 14.97
N CYS A 20 3.88 -29.50 15.42
CA CYS A 20 2.71 -28.88 14.80
C CYS A 20 2.75 -27.35 14.91
N MET A 21 3.09 -26.81 16.07
CA MET A 21 3.27 -25.36 16.27
C MET A 21 4.39 -24.81 15.39
N LEU A 22 5.53 -25.49 15.29
CA LEU A 22 6.64 -25.06 14.43
C LEU A 22 6.26 -25.09 12.95
N ALA A 23 5.57 -26.14 12.51
CA ALA A 23 5.06 -26.25 11.15
C ALA A 23 4.07 -25.11 10.83
N PHE A 24 3.17 -24.80 11.76
CA PHE A 24 2.27 -23.65 11.64
C PHE A 24 3.06 -22.34 11.53
N CYS A 25 4.03 -22.11 12.42
CA CYS A 25 4.89 -20.92 12.35
C CYS A 25 5.61 -20.81 10.99
N VAL A 26 6.13 -21.90 10.42
CA VAL A 26 6.81 -21.87 9.10
C VAL A 26 5.83 -21.59 7.95
N LEU A 27 4.60 -22.11 8.01
CA LEU A 27 3.57 -21.87 7.00
C LEU A 27 3.08 -20.42 6.99
N PHE A 28 3.04 -19.76 8.15
CA PHE A 28 2.58 -18.38 8.31
C PHE A 28 3.72 -17.35 8.48
N ALA A 29 5.00 -17.79 8.50
CA ALA A 29 6.17 -16.91 8.59
C ALA A 29 6.46 -16.15 7.29
N ARG A 30 5.78 -16.46 6.18
CA ARG A 30 5.76 -15.59 5.00
C ARG A 30 4.83 -14.41 5.27
N GLY A 31 5.32 -13.46 6.07
CA GLY A 31 5.01 -12.07 5.80
C GLY A 31 5.65 -11.74 4.46
N GLU A 32 4.91 -11.87 3.36
CA GLU A 32 5.36 -11.26 2.11
C GLU A 32 5.42 -9.76 2.39
N ALA A 33 6.63 -9.24 2.60
CA ALA A 33 6.85 -7.81 2.45
C ALA A 33 6.27 -7.48 1.09
N ALA A 34 5.15 -6.75 1.09
CA ALA A 34 4.38 -6.51 -0.12
C ALA A 34 5.35 -5.92 -1.14
N GLN A 35 5.68 -6.69 -2.19
CA GLN A 35 6.56 -6.20 -3.23
C GLN A 35 5.89 -4.99 -3.85
N ILE A 36 6.66 -3.94 -4.07
CA ILE A 36 6.20 -2.74 -4.76
C ILE A 36 5.72 -3.15 -6.15
N GLN A 37 4.48 -2.84 -6.47
CA GLN A 37 3.88 -3.04 -7.78
C GLN A 37 3.65 -1.68 -8.44
N ASP A 38 3.60 -1.64 -9.78
CA ASP A 38 3.31 -0.41 -10.52
C ASP A 38 1.98 0.23 -10.06
N THR A 39 1.02 -0.61 -9.67
CA THR A 39 -0.28 -0.18 -9.15
C THR A 39 -0.20 0.58 -7.83
N ASP A 40 0.87 0.40 -7.05
CA ASP A 40 1.10 1.13 -5.79
C ASP A 40 1.42 2.64 -6.05
N PHE A 41 1.76 3.01 -7.28
CA PHE A 41 1.99 4.40 -7.71
C PHE A 41 0.87 4.95 -8.59
N SER A 42 -0.33 4.37 -8.46
CA SER A 42 -1.52 4.78 -9.18
C SER A 42 -2.70 4.93 -8.24
N TYR A 43 -3.64 5.81 -8.59
CA TYR A 43 -4.89 5.97 -7.89
C TYR A 43 -6.01 6.20 -8.91
N ARG A 44 -7.13 5.49 -8.78
CA ARG A 44 -8.31 5.63 -9.67
C ARG A 44 -7.96 5.82 -11.16
N ALA A 45 -7.11 4.92 -11.68
CA ALA A 45 -6.64 4.90 -13.08
C ALA A 45 -5.72 6.05 -13.53
N ILE A 46 -5.17 6.84 -12.60
CA ILE A 46 -4.12 7.83 -12.86
C ILE A 46 -2.83 7.41 -12.18
N SER A 47 -1.74 7.42 -12.93
CA SER A 47 -0.39 7.09 -12.48
C SER A 47 0.52 8.31 -12.52
N LEU A 48 1.61 8.26 -11.78
CA LEU A 48 2.71 9.21 -11.97
C LEU A 48 3.23 9.15 -13.41
N GLY A 49 3.45 10.31 -14.03
CA GLY A 49 3.88 10.46 -15.42
C GLY A 49 2.74 10.59 -16.45
N ASP A 50 1.49 10.36 -16.04
CA ASP A 50 0.32 10.62 -16.89
C ASP A 50 0.16 12.11 -17.20
N THR A 51 -0.59 12.42 -18.24
CA THR A 51 -0.81 13.81 -18.67
C THR A 51 -2.00 14.45 -17.95
N GLU A 52 -2.01 15.79 -17.86
CA GLU A 52 -3.22 16.54 -17.46
C GLU A 52 -4.45 16.16 -18.32
N GLN A 53 -4.27 15.82 -19.60
CA GLN A 53 -5.36 15.36 -20.46
C GLN A 53 -5.91 14.00 -20.01
N SER A 54 -5.04 13.05 -19.68
CA SER A 54 -5.42 11.74 -19.14
C SER A 54 -6.17 11.90 -17.82
N LEU A 55 -5.68 12.77 -16.94
CA LEU A 55 -6.32 13.13 -15.67
C LEU A 55 -7.74 13.66 -15.90
N LYS A 56 -7.88 14.67 -16.76
CA LYS A 56 -9.17 15.28 -17.09
C LYS A 56 -10.13 14.30 -17.75
N GLN A 57 -9.64 13.37 -18.57
CA GLN A 57 -10.45 12.33 -19.18
C GLN A 57 -10.96 11.31 -18.15
N ALA A 58 -10.12 10.95 -17.17
CA ALA A 58 -10.49 9.96 -16.16
C ALA A 58 -11.40 10.55 -15.07
N TRP A 59 -11.11 11.77 -14.61
CA TRP A 59 -11.71 12.34 -13.39
C TRP A 59 -12.61 13.55 -13.66
N GLY A 60 -12.57 14.12 -14.86
CA GLY A 60 -13.34 15.31 -15.21
C GLY A 60 -12.64 16.62 -14.82
N GLU A 61 -13.42 17.68 -14.66
CA GLU A 61 -12.94 19.00 -14.21
C GLU A 61 -12.56 18.95 -12.73
N GLU A 62 -11.48 19.62 -12.40
CA GLU A 62 -11.07 19.89 -11.03
C GLU A 62 -12.02 20.87 -10.32
N ASP A 63 -12.09 20.77 -8.99
CA ASP A 63 -12.80 21.73 -8.16
C ASP A 63 -12.05 23.05 -8.06
N THR A 64 -10.72 22.98 -8.02
CA THR A 64 -9.83 24.16 -7.93
C THR A 64 -8.47 23.88 -8.53
N GLU A 65 -7.96 24.86 -9.28
CA GLU A 65 -6.57 24.89 -9.76
C GLU A 65 -5.73 25.85 -8.90
N GLY A 66 -4.48 25.46 -8.64
CA GLY A 66 -3.49 26.28 -7.96
C GLY A 66 -2.06 26.01 -8.44
N SER A 67 -1.10 26.56 -7.70
CA SER A 67 0.31 26.25 -7.88
C SER A 67 1.01 26.14 -6.54
N GLN A 68 2.05 25.31 -6.48
CA GLN A 68 2.89 25.15 -5.31
C GLN A 68 4.36 25.04 -5.69
N MET A 69 5.22 25.23 -4.70
CA MET A 69 6.65 25.04 -4.84
C MET A 69 7.13 24.01 -3.83
N VAL A 70 7.59 22.87 -4.34
CA VAL A 70 8.09 21.75 -3.53
C VAL A 70 9.55 21.55 -3.86
N HIS A 71 10.44 21.69 -2.87
CA HIS A 71 11.89 21.60 -3.06
C HIS A 71 12.44 22.48 -4.21
N GLY A 72 11.86 23.67 -4.40
CA GLY A 72 12.25 24.61 -5.47
C GLY A 72 11.68 24.28 -6.86
N ILE A 73 10.84 23.23 -6.98
CA ILE A 73 10.16 22.87 -8.22
C ILE A 73 8.76 23.49 -8.21
N HIS A 74 8.47 24.32 -9.23
CA HIS A 74 7.14 24.85 -9.45
C HIS A 74 6.22 23.78 -10.04
N LEU A 75 5.09 23.56 -9.39
CA LEU A 75 4.07 22.60 -9.77
C LEU A 75 2.72 23.30 -9.90
N ARG A 76 1.88 22.81 -10.81
CA ARG A 76 0.44 23.11 -10.81
C ARG A 76 -0.26 22.07 -9.93
N THR A 77 -1.35 22.46 -9.29
CA THR A 77 -2.12 21.59 -8.41
C THR A 77 -3.58 21.61 -8.81
N PHE A 78 -4.20 20.44 -8.87
CA PHE A 78 -5.61 20.23 -9.19
C PHE A 78 -6.27 19.50 -8.04
N THR A 79 -7.33 20.09 -7.49
CA THR A 79 -8.05 19.54 -6.33
C THR A 79 -9.34 18.84 -6.79
N TYR A 80 -9.59 17.65 -6.26
CA TYR A 80 -10.77 16.82 -6.50
C TYR A 80 -11.28 16.28 -5.15
N GLY A 81 -12.12 17.04 -4.47
CA GLY A 81 -12.49 16.77 -3.08
C GLY A 81 -11.26 16.72 -2.16
N ASP A 82 -11.05 15.57 -1.51
CA ASP A 82 -9.91 15.34 -0.60
C ASP A 82 -8.62 14.90 -1.31
N ILE A 83 -8.59 14.97 -2.65
CA ILE A 83 -7.45 14.53 -3.48
C ILE A 83 -6.81 15.75 -4.11
N VAL A 84 -5.49 15.86 -4.04
CA VAL A 84 -4.71 16.88 -4.75
C VAL A 84 -3.72 16.21 -5.68
N VAL A 85 -3.81 16.52 -6.98
CA VAL A 85 -2.86 16.04 -7.98
C VAL A 85 -1.94 17.17 -8.38
N SER A 86 -0.63 16.93 -8.35
CA SER A 86 0.35 17.93 -8.80
C SER A 86 0.94 17.54 -10.15
N THR A 87 1.12 18.54 -11.02
CA THR A 87 1.75 18.35 -12.33
C THR A 87 2.92 19.30 -12.53
N THR A 88 3.87 18.88 -13.38
CA THR A 88 4.94 19.77 -13.85
C THR A 88 4.39 20.86 -14.76
N VAL A 89 4.88 22.09 -14.58
CA VAL A 89 4.42 23.25 -15.39
C VAL A 89 4.72 23.06 -16.89
N ALA A 90 5.95 22.68 -17.23
CA ALA A 90 6.38 22.56 -18.63
C ALA A 90 5.89 21.26 -19.31
N GLY A 91 5.95 20.14 -18.58
CA GLY A 91 5.64 18.82 -19.12
C GLY A 91 4.18 18.41 -18.98
N LYS A 92 3.41 19.11 -18.14
CA LYS A 92 2.00 18.78 -17.81
C LYS A 92 1.84 17.31 -17.41
N LYS A 93 2.84 16.81 -16.69
CA LYS A 93 2.89 15.42 -16.21
C LYS A 93 2.60 15.34 -14.74
N VAL A 94 1.77 14.39 -14.33
CA VAL A 94 1.49 14.06 -12.93
C VAL A 94 2.78 13.64 -12.24
N VAL A 95 3.08 14.25 -11.09
CA VAL A 95 4.28 13.96 -10.30
C VAL A 95 3.99 13.67 -8.84
N ASP A 96 2.78 13.98 -8.38
CA ASP A 96 2.33 13.69 -7.03
C ASP A 96 0.80 13.50 -7.03
N ILE A 97 0.33 12.56 -6.19
CA ILE A 97 -1.07 12.33 -5.89
C ILE A 97 -1.19 12.30 -4.37
N SER A 98 -1.56 13.44 -3.81
CA SER A 98 -1.76 13.62 -2.38
C SER A 98 -3.20 13.28 -2.01
N LEU A 99 -3.36 12.35 -1.09
CA LEU A 99 -4.65 11.88 -0.61
C LEU A 99 -4.83 12.33 0.84
N THR A 100 -5.93 13.00 1.14
CA THR A 100 -6.27 13.47 2.48
C THR A 100 -7.61 12.88 2.95
N GLY A 101 -7.88 12.93 4.26
CA GLY A 101 -9.13 12.44 4.84
C GLY A 101 -9.16 10.94 5.20
N ASP A 102 -10.25 10.52 5.85
CA ASP A 102 -10.37 9.21 6.52
C ASP A 102 -10.66 8.03 5.56
N ALA A 103 -11.01 8.33 4.31
CA ALA A 103 -11.38 7.33 3.31
C ALA A 103 -10.18 6.79 2.51
N TYR A 104 -8.96 7.22 2.84
CA TYR A 104 -7.75 6.75 2.18
C TYR A 104 -7.50 5.26 2.45
N ARG A 105 -7.46 4.46 1.39
CA ARG A 105 -7.12 3.03 1.44
C ARG A 105 -6.18 2.67 0.29
N LEU A 106 -4.94 2.35 0.62
CA LEU A 106 -4.03 1.67 -0.31
C LEU A 106 -4.32 0.17 -0.38
N ARG A 107 -3.62 -0.52 -1.29
CA ARG A 107 -3.58 -1.98 -1.35
C ARG A 107 -3.29 -2.55 0.04
N GLN A 108 -4.07 -3.56 0.45
CA GLN A 108 -4.00 -4.21 1.77
C GLN A 108 -4.34 -3.32 2.99
N ASP A 109 -5.12 -2.25 2.81
CA ASP A 109 -5.53 -1.33 3.90
C ASP A 109 -4.33 -0.73 4.65
N VAL A 110 -3.20 -0.56 3.94
CA VAL A 110 -2.04 0.15 4.49
C VAL A 110 -2.43 1.60 4.76
N ARG A 111 -2.34 2.00 6.02
CA ARG A 111 -2.50 3.39 6.51
C ARG A 111 -1.15 3.84 7.07
N TYR A 112 -0.70 5.02 6.67
CA TYR A 112 0.50 5.67 7.23
C TYR A 112 0.11 6.65 8.32
#